data_AF-A0A8T5UZN1-F1
#
_entry.id   AF-A0A8T5UZN1-F1
#
_cell.length_a   1.000
_cell.length_b   1.000
_cell.length_c   1.000
_cell.angle_alpha   90.00
_cell.angle_beta   90.00
_cell.angle_gamma   90.00
#
_symmetry.space_group_name_H-M   'P 1'
#
loop_
_entity.id
_entity.type
_entity.pdbx_description
1 polymer ?
#
loop_
_entity_poly.entity_id
_entity_poly.type
_entity_poly.pdbx_seq_one_letter_code
_entity_poly.pdbx_strand_id
1 'polypeptide(L)'
;MEEKNDIDRLVGSYKQTNALLMVVGVLLSTYTINSTSFDNALSSVVAILIVIFGAYQYYKIDNGKIGLILIAIAVIYAIGYVLMYLKFV
;
A
#
# COMPACT_ATOMS: atom_id res chain seq x y z
N MET A 1 12.25 21.89 -23.70
CA MET A 1 12.67 20.48 -23.55
C MET A 1 13.05 20.17 -22.11
N GLU A 2 13.64 21.12 -21.38
CA GLU A 2 13.99 21.00 -19.95
C GLU A 2 12.75 20.83 -19.04
N GLU A 3 11.73 21.66 -19.22
CA GLU A 3 10.48 21.61 -18.45
C GLU A 3 9.74 20.26 -18.52
N LYS A 4 9.69 19.63 -19.69
CA LYS A 4 9.10 18.29 -19.86
C LYS A 4 9.89 17.24 -19.06
N ASN A 5 11.22 17.37 -19.05
CA ASN A 5 12.10 16.45 -18.35
C ASN A 5 11.95 16.58 -16.83
N ASP A 6 11.75 17.79 -16.32
CA ASP A 6 11.48 18.04 -14.90
C ASP A 6 10.11 17.49 -14.48
N ILE A 7 9.07 17.67 -15.31
CA ILE A 7 7.74 17.10 -15.07
C ILE A 7 7.80 15.57 -15.02
N ASP A 8 8.50 14.93 -15.95
CA ASP A 8 8.63 13.47 -16.00
C ASP A 8 9.38 12.93 -14.75
N ARG A 9 10.39 13.66 -14.27
CA ARG A 9 11.09 13.33 -13.01
C ARG A 9 10.19 13.48 -11.79
N LEU A 10 9.40 14.55 -11.72
CA LEU A 10 8.41 14.78 -10.67
C LEU A 10 7.38 13.65 -10.61
N VAL A 11 6.81 13.27 -11.75
CA VAL A 11 5.87 12.13 -11.88
C VAL A 11 6.52 10.83 -11.40
N GLY A 12 7.78 10.59 -11.78
CA GLY A 12 8.56 9.45 -11.31
C GLY A 12 8.72 9.41 -9.78
N SER A 13 9.08 10.54 -9.16
CA SER A 13 9.20 10.67 -7.71
C SER A 13 7.88 10.39 -7.00
N TYR A 14 6.75 10.91 -7.49
CA TYR A 14 5.45 10.62 -6.88
C TYR A 14 5.08 9.13 -6.94
N LYS A 15 5.40 8.44 -8.05
CA LYS A 15 5.22 6.98 -8.15
C LYS A 15 6.05 6.23 -7.10
N GLN A 16 7.32 6.63 -6.92
CA GLN A 16 8.19 6.03 -5.91
C GLN A 16 7.68 6.25 -4.49
N THR A 17 7.23 7.46 -4.16
CA THR A 17 6.64 7.78 -2.86
C THR A 17 5.41 6.92 -2.56
N ASN A 18 4.52 6.74 -3.55
CA ASN A 18 3.33 5.89 -3.39
C ASN A 18 3.69 4.42 -3.22
N ALA A 19 4.71 3.92 -3.95
CA ALA A 19 5.22 2.57 -3.73
C ALA A 19 5.85 2.39 -2.33
N LEU A 20 6.57 3.40 -1.83
CA LEU A 20 7.10 3.40 -0.47
C LEU A 20 5.98 3.35 0.58
N LEU A 21 4.90 4.11 0.40
CA LEU A 21 3.73 4.05 1.29
C LEU A 21 3.15 2.63 1.35
N MET A 22 3.07 1.94 0.21
CA MET A 22 2.62 0.54 0.20
C MET A 22 3.55 -0.36 1.00
N VAL A 23 4.87 -0.25 0.82
CA VAL A 23 5.84 -1.06 1.56
C VAL A 23 5.76 -0.81 3.06
N VAL A 24 5.67 0.45 3.47
CA VAL A 24 5.53 0.84 4.88
C VAL A 24 4.25 0.27 5.48
N GLY A 25 3.12 0.34 4.76
CA GLY A 25 1.85 -0.25 5.21
C GLY A 25 1.90 -1.77 5.36
N VAL A 26 2.58 -2.48 4.45
CA VAL A 26 2.80 -3.93 4.57
C VAL A 26 3.64 -4.25 5.82
N LEU A 27 4.74 -3.54 6.03
CA LEU A 27 5.59 -3.75 7.20
C LEU A 27 4.86 -3.49 8.52
N LEU A 28 4.10 -2.39 8.60
CA LEU A 28 3.28 -2.06 9.78
C LEU A 28 2.23 -3.12 10.09
N SER A 29 1.52 -3.62 9.07
CA SER A 29 0.51 -4.67 9.27
C SER A 29 1.14 -6.01 9.67
N THR A 30 2.26 -6.41 9.06
CA THR A 30 2.96 -7.64 9.48
C THR A 30 3.49 -7.57 10.91
N TYR A 31 4.01 -6.43 11.36
CA TYR A 31 4.50 -6.26 12.73
C TYR A 31 3.37 -6.39 13.77
N THR A 32 2.18 -5.90 13.44
CA THR A 32 1.03 -5.85 14.34
C THR A 32 0.25 -7.16 14.42
N ILE A 33 0.42 -8.08 13.46
CA ILE A 33 -0.32 -9.35 13.38
C ILE A 33 -0.01 -10.33 14.52
N ASN A 34 1.19 -10.24 15.11
CA ASN A 34 1.64 -11.17 16.16
C ASN A 34 1.25 -10.72 17.58
N SER A 35 0.54 -9.60 17.71
CA SER A 35 0.21 -9.00 19.00
C SER A 35 -1.30 -8.84 19.14
N THR A 36 -1.91 -9.66 20.00
CA THR A 36 -3.38 -9.85 20.12
C THR A 36 -4.15 -8.70 20.82
N SER A 37 -3.50 -7.59 21.17
CA SER A 37 -4.17 -6.42 21.76
C SER A 37 -5.04 -5.67 20.75
N PHE A 38 -6.18 -5.13 21.20
CA PHE A 38 -7.13 -4.34 20.39
C PHE A 38 -6.47 -3.18 19.63
N ASP A 39 -5.50 -2.51 20.24
CA ASP A 39 -4.75 -1.42 19.60
C ASP A 39 -4.01 -1.87 18.33
N ASN A 40 -3.55 -3.13 18.31
CA ASN A 40 -2.85 -3.68 17.16
C ASN A 40 -3.82 -4.02 16.03
N ALA A 41 -5.05 -4.42 16.33
CA ALA A 41 -6.09 -4.64 15.32
C ALA A 41 -6.42 -3.32 14.59
N LEU A 42 -6.56 -2.22 15.33
CA LEU A 42 -6.79 -0.90 14.73
C LEU A 42 -5.59 -0.43 13.90
N SER A 43 -4.37 -0.55 14.42
CA SER A 43 -3.15 -0.23 13.67
C SER A 43 -3.01 -1.05 12.38
N SER A 44 -3.44 -2.31 12.42
CA SER A 44 -3.42 -3.20 11.25
C SER A 44 -4.38 -2.76 10.16
N VAL A 45 -5.60 -2.36 10.54
CA VAL A 45 -6.60 -1.80 9.61
C VAL A 45 -6.06 -0.53 8.96
N VAL A 46 -5.48 0.38 9.76
CA VAL A 46 -4.87 1.61 9.25
C VAL A 46 -3.73 1.28 8.28
N ALA A 47 -2.87 0.32 8.63
CA ALA A 47 -1.76 -0.10 7.78
C ALA A 47 -2.25 -0.66 6.43
N ILE A 48 -3.30 -1.48 6.40
CA ILE A 48 -3.92 -1.98 5.17
C ILE A 48 -4.51 -0.84 4.33
N LEU A 49 -5.19 0.12 4.97
CA LEU A 49 -5.73 1.30 4.28
C LEU A 49 -4.61 2.12 3.62
N ILE A 50 -3.45 2.25 4.26
CA ILE A 50 -2.27 2.91 3.68
C ILE A 50 -1.77 2.16 2.43
N VAL A 51 -1.73 0.82 2.47
CA VAL A 51 -1.34 0.01 1.29
C VAL A 51 -2.31 0.25 0.12
N ILE A 52 -3.61 0.19 0.38
CA ILE A 52 -4.64 0.40 -0.66
C ILE A 52 -4.57 1.83 -1.20
N PHE A 53 -4.39 2.82 -0.32
CA PHE A 53 -4.26 4.22 -0.70
C PHE A 53 -3.02 4.47 -1.58
N GLY A 54 -1.86 3.94 -1.19
CA GLY A 54 -0.63 4.03 -1.98
C GLY A 54 -0.80 3.41 -3.37
N ALA A 55 -1.43 2.24 -3.46
CA ALA A 55 -1.72 1.57 -4.73
C ALA A 55 -2.66 2.40 -5.62
N TYR A 56 -3.72 2.97 -5.05
CA TYR A 56 -4.68 3.80 -5.77
C TYR A 56 -4.04 5.09 -6.31
N GLN A 57 -3.20 5.75 -5.51
CA GLN A 57 -2.49 6.94 -5.95
C GLN A 57 -1.47 6.62 -7.04
N TYR A 58 -0.79 5.47 -6.97
CA TYR A 58 0.06 4.99 -8.05
C TYR A 58 -0.73 4.79 -9.36
N TYR A 59 -1.89 4.14 -9.26
CA TYR A 59 -2.81 3.92 -10.39
C TYR A 59 -3.21 5.22 -11.09
N LYS A 60 -3.57 6.26 -10.33
CA LYS A 60 -3.90 7.57 -10.89
C LYS A 60 -2.76 8.19 -11.69
N ILE A 61 -1.52 7.97 -11.27
CA ILE A 61 -0.35 8.62 -11.87
C ILE A 61 0.17 7.85 -13.09
N ASP A 62 -0.02 6.52 -13.15
CA ASP A 62 0.46 5.71 -14.28
C ASP A 62 -0.58 5.45 -15.40
N ASN A 63 -1.79 6.00 -15.25
CA ASN A 63 -2.94 5.77 -16.14
C ASN A 63 -3.39 4.30 -16.19
N GLY A 64 -3.29 3.59 -15.07
CA GLY A 64 -3.82 2.24 -14.89
C GLY A 64 -3.00 1.07 -15.43
N LYS A 65 -1.74 1.28 -15.83
CA LYS A 65 -0.88 0.23 -16.39
C LYS A 65 -0.43 -0.78 -15.32
N ILE A 66 0.37 -0.32 -14.37
CA ILE A 66 0.96 -1.10 -13.27
C ILE A 66 0.11 -0.90 -12.00
N GLY A 67 -0.49 0.28 -11.84
CA GLY A 67 -1.29 0.57 -10.65
C GLY A 67 -2.49 -0.37 -10.44
N LEU A 68 -3.09 -0.90 -11.51
CA LEU A 68 -4.16 -1.92 -11.40
C LEU A 68 -3.63 -3.23 -10.79
N ILE A 69 -2.42 -3.64 -11.19
CA ILE A 69 -1.73 -4.81 -10.65
C ILE A 69 -1.41 -4.57 -9.16
N LEU A 70 -0.92 -3.39 -8.82
CA LEU A 70 -0.63 -3.01 -7.43
C LEU A 70 -1.89 -3.01 -6.54
N ILE A 71 -3.02 -2.56 -7.06
CA ILE A 71 -4.32 -2.65 -6.36
C ILE A 71 -4.71 -4.11 -6.15
N ALA A 72 -4.60 -4.96 -7.18
CA ALA A 72 -4.90 -6.38 -7.06
C ALA A 72 -4.04 -7.06 -5.99
N ILE A 73 -2.73 -6.77 -5.97
CA ILE A 73 -1.80 -7.26 -4.94
C ILE A 73 -2.20 -6.75 -3.55
N ALA A 74 -2.54 -5.47 -3.41
CA ALA A 74 -2.97 -4.88 -2.14
C ALA A 74 -4.25 -5.55 -1.60
N VAL A 75 -5.21 -5.87 -2.48
CA VAL A 75 -6.45 -6.58 -2.11
C VAL A 75 -6.16 -8.02 -1.68
N ILE A 76 -5.34 -8.75 -2.43
CA ILE A 76 -4.93 -10.12 -2.07
C ILE A 76 -4.21 -10.12 -0.71
N TYR A 77 -3.32 -9.15 -0.48
CA TYR A 77 -2.63 -8.97 0.79
C TYR A 77 -3.62 -8.73 1.94
N ALA A 78 -4.58 -7.81 1.77
CA ALA A 78 -5.59 -7.52 2.77
C ALA A 78 -6.45 -8.75 3.12
N ILE A 79 -6.86 -9.54 2.12
CA ILE A 79 -7.59 -10.78 2.34
C ILE A 79 -6.74 -11.79 3.11
N GLY A 80 -5.48 -11.99 2.69
CA GLY A 80 -4.55 -12.88 3.37
C GLY A 80 -4.32 -12.49 4.84
N TYR A 81 -4.20 -11.19 5.10
CA TYR A 81 -4.09 -10.64 6.44
C TYR A 81 -5.31 -11.00 7.30
N VAL A 82 -6.52 -10.74 6.79
CA VAL A 82 -7.77 -11.03 7.52
C VAL A 82 -7.90 -12.52 7.82
N LEU A 83 -7.61 -13.39 6.86
CA LEU A 83 -7.64 -14.84 7.05
C LEU A 83 -6.62 -15.32 8.08
N MET A 84 -5.44 -14.70 8.12
CA MET A 84 -4.42 -15.01 9.12
C MET A 84 -4.87 -14.56 10.52
N TYR A 85 -5.38 -13.34 10.65
CA TYR A 85 -5.91 -12.82 11.91
C TYR A 85 -7.03 -13.71 12.48
N LEU A 86 -7.97 -14.16 11.64
CA LEU A 86 -9.05 -15.07 12.02
C LEU A 86 -8.56 -16.47 12.48
N LYS A 87 -7.36 -16.90 12.08
CA LYS A 87 -6.77 -18.16 12.57
C LYS A 87 -6.06 -18.02 13.91
N PHE A 88 -5.69 -16.80 14.29
CA PHE A 88 -4.97 -16.49 15.53
C PHE A 88 -5.88 -15.96 16.66
N VAL A 89 -7.17 -15.71 16.36
CA VAL A 89 -8.26 -15.46 17.32
C VAL A 89 -9.00 -16.77 17.58
#